data_AF-A0A6N7SPH7-F1
#
_entry.id   AF-A0A6N7SPH7-F1
#
_cell.length_a   1.000
_cell.length_b   1.000
_cell.length_c   1.000
_cell.angle_alpha   90.00
_cell.angle_beta   90.00
_cell.angle_gamma   90.00
#
_symmetry.space_group_name_H-M   'P 1'
#
loop_
_entity.id
_entity.type
_entity.pdbx_description
1 polymer ?
#
loop_
_entity_poly.entity_id
_entity_poly.type
_entity_poly.pdbx_seq_one_letter_code
_entity_poly.pdbx_strand_id
1 'polypeptide(L)'
;MKKTKQIDTYYCDYCGKECKHTPEFVLPSSRTVDHYATNSMGVKLAKFETEKVISKQKDICPEYQKNIVALSGLVPRVSLDGSDFSTMTITF
;
A
#
# COMPACT_ATOMS: atom_id res chain seq x y z
N MET A 1 14.31 -27.99 13.61
CA MET A 1 14.38 -26.60 14.10
C MET A 1 14.36 -25.67 12.89
N LYS A 2 13.29 -24.87 12.70
CA LYS A 2 13.23 -23.90 11.60
C LYS A 2 14.15 -22.73 11.95
N LYS A 3 15.19 -22.49 11.14
CA LYS A 3 16.05 -21.29 11.26
C LYS A 3 15.19 -20.06 11.01
N THR A 4 14.86 -19.31 12.06
CA THR A 4 14.30 -17.96 11.93
C THR A 4 15.39 -17.07 11.36
N LYS A 5 15.17 -16.52 10.17
CA LYS A 5 16.04 -15.51 9.57
C LYS A 5 15.92 -14.27 10.46
N GLN A 6 16.94 -13.96 11.25
CA GLN A 6 16.99 -12.74 12.02
C GLN A 6 17.19 -11.60 11.02
N ILE A 7 16.20 -10.70 10.92
CA ILE A 7 16.29 -9.50 10.09
C ILE A 7 16.84 -8.43 11.03
N ASP A 8 18.14 -8.17 10.93
CA ASP A 8 18.82 -7.25 11.85
C ASP A 8 18.60 -5.76 11.48
N THR A 9 18.18 -5.49 10.25
CA THR A 9 18.02 -4.14 9.71
C THR A 9 16.71 -3.98 8.96
N TYR A 10 15.96 -2.94 9.30
CA TYR A 10 14.72 -2.56 8.65
C TYR A 10 14.94 -1.25 7.89
N TYR A 11 14.17 -1.04 6.82
CA TYR A 11 14.31 0.14 5.97
C TYR A 11 12.95 0.80 5.80
N CYS A 12 12.94 2.13 5.80
CA CYS A 12 11.74 2.90 5.53
C CYS A 12 11.23 2.58 4.12
N ASP A 13 9.98 2.12 4.02
CA ASP A 13 9.30 1.79 2.76
C ASP A 13 9.17 2.98 1.79
N TYR A 14 9.36 4.22 2.28
CA TYR A 14 9.23 5.44 1.48
C TYR A 14 10.56 6.04 1.04
N CYS A 15 11.54 6.16 1.94
CA CYS A 15 12.82 6.80 1.64
C CYS A 15 14.00 5.82 1.54
N GLY A 16 13.79 4.53 1.81
CA GLY A 16 14.81 3.48 1.71
C GLY A 16 15.93 3.56 2.75
N LYS A 17 15.91 4.55 3.65
CA LYS A 17 16.90 4.69 4.74
C LYS A 17 16.61 3.67 5.83
N GLU A 18 17.67 3.17 6.47
CA GLU A 18 17.55 2.29 7.63
C GLU A 18 16.74 2.98 8.74
N CYS A 19 15.78 2.26 9.33
CA CYS A 19 14.98 2.76 10.43
C CYS A 19 14.59 1.61 11.37
N LYS A 20 13.94 1.95 12.49
CA LYS A 20 13.35 0.96 13.38
C LYS A 20 12.20 0.24 12.65
N HIS A 21 11.98 -1.01 13.00
CA HIS A 21 10.76 -1.72 12.63
C HIS A 21 9.55 -1.02 13.26
N THR A 22 8.50 -0.82 12.48
CA THR A 22 7.27 -0.15 12.93
C THR A 22 6.04 -1.01 12.58
N PRO A 23 5.83 -2.13 13.30
CA PRO A 23 4.76 -3.09 13.01
C PRO A 23 3.35 -2.51 13.16
N GLU A 24 3.19 -1.42 13.90
CA GLU A 24 1.94 -0.71 14.14
C GLU A 24 1.42 0.06 12.92
N PHE A 25 2.27 0.36 11.94
CA PHE A 25 1.86 1.08 10.74
C PHE A 25 1.35 0.12 9.67
N VAL A 26 0.04 -0.11 9.68
CA VAL A 26 -0.67 -0.87 8.66
C VAL A 26 -1.46 0.11 7.79
N LEU A 27 -1.02 0.28 6.54
CA LEU A 27 -1.58 1.27 5.61
C LEU A 27 -2.29 0.58 4.43
N PRO A 28 -3.29 1.23 3.83
CA PRO A 28 -3.90 0.75 2.59
C PRO A 28 -2.87 0.76 1.45
N SER A 29 -2.86 -0.29 0.65
CA SER A 29 -2.08 -0.45 -0.57
C SER A 29 -2.98 -1.02 -1.64
N SER A 30 -2.84 -0.54 -2.88
CA SER A 30 -3.46 -1.22 -4.03
C SER A 30 -2.63 -2.46 -4.40
N ARG A 31 -3.33 -3.49 -4.86
CA ARG A 31 -2.73 -4.65 -5.51
C ARG A 31 -3.58 -5.00 -6.72
N THR A 32 -2.94 -5.14 -7.86
CA THR A 32 -3.57 -5.67 -9.07
C THR A 32 -3.83 -7.16 -8.91
N VAL A 33 -5.06 -7.57 -9.17
CA VAL A 33 -5.50 -8.96 -9.16
C VAL A 33 -5.94 -9.34 -10.56
N ASP A 34 -5.33 -10.40 -11.07
CA ASP A 34 -5.67 -10.99 -12.36
C ASP A 34 -6.92 -11.87 -12.22
N HIS A 35 -7.92 -11.58 -13.04
CA HIS A 35 -9.09 -12.42 -13.24
C HIS A 35 -9.11 -12.97 -14.66
N TYR A 36 -9.78 -14.11 -14.80
CA TYR A 36 -9.91 -14.76 -16.10
C TYR A 36 -11.37 -15.14 -16.34
N ALA A 37 -11.90 -14.72 -17.48
CA ALA A 37 -13.14 -15.29 -18.01
C ALA A 37 -12.84 -16.71 -18.47
N THR A 38 -13.69 -17.67 -18.10
CA THR A 38 -13.55 -19.08 -18.50
C THR A 38 -14.82 -19.58 -19.15
N ASN A 39 -14.70 -20.53 -20.08
CA ASN A 39 -15.85 -21.27 -20.59
C ASN A 39 -16.29 -22.35 -19.59
N SER A 40 -17.35 -23.10 -19.92
CA SER A 40 -17.87 -24.20 -19.10
C SER A 40 -16.87 -25.34 -18.84
N MET A 41 -15.77 -25.40 -19.60
CA MET A 41 -14.70 -26.39 -19.44
C MET A 41 -13.49 -25.84 -18.67
N GLY A 42 -13.55 -24.59 -18.18
CA GLY A 42 -12.47 -23.95 -17.43
C GLY A 42 -11.33 -23.40 -18.29
N VAL A 43 -11.49 -23.34 -19.62
CA VAL A 43 -10.48 -22.74 -20.51
C VAL A 43 -10.53 -21.22 -20.38
N LYS A 44 -9.39 -20.60 -20.10
CA LYS A 44 -9.23 -19.14 -19.98
C LYS A 44 -9.38 -18.47 -21.35
N LEU A 45 -10.33 -17.55 -21.46
CA LEU A 45 -10.66 -16.85 -22.70
C LEU A 45 -10.11 -15.42 -22.72
N ALA A 46 -10.20 -14.71 -21.59
CA ALA A 46 -9.77 -13.32 -21.48
C ALA A 46 -9.22 -13.05 -20.08
N LYS A 47 -8.16 -12.24 -20.00
CA LYS A 47 -7.60 -11.71 -18.76
C LYS A 47 -8.15 -10.30 -18.53
N PHE A 48 -8.55 -10.00 -17.30
CA PHE A 48 -8.83 -8.64 -16.88
C PHE A 48 -8.24 -8.40 -15.50
N GLU A 49 -7.85 -7.17 -15.25
CA GLU A 49 -7.17 -6.76 -14.02
C GLU A 49 -8.13 -5.91 -13.20
N THR A 50 -8.23 -6.21 -11.91
CA THR A 50 -8.94 -5.36 -10.96
C THR A 50 -7.97 -4.87 -9.91
N GLU A 51 -8.17 -3.63 -9.46
CA GLU A 51 -7.47 -3.13 -8.29
C GLU A 51 -8.22 -3.53 -7.03
N LYS A 52 -7.50 -4.15 -6.09
CA LYS A 52 -8.01 -4.44 -4.76
C LYS A 52 -7.21 -3.66 -3.73
N VAL A 53 -7.91 -2.93 -2.88
CA VAL A 53 -7.31 -2.31 -1.70
C VAL A 53 -7.08 -3.39 -0.65
N ILE A 54 -5.83 -3.49 -0.17
CA ILE A 54 -5.42 -4.39 0.90
C ILE A 54 -4.71 -3.60 2.00
N SER A 55 -4.72 -4.12 3.21
CA SER A 55 -3.92 -3.59 4.31
C SER A 55 -2.53 -4.24 4.28
N LYS A 56 -1.47 -3.43 4.30
CA LYS A 56 -0.08 -3.90 4.32
C LYS A 56 0.71 -3.19 5.43
N GLN A 57 1.48 -3.95 6.20
CA GLN A 57 2.42 -3.37 7.17
C GLN A 57 3.55 -2.64 6.42
N LYS A 58 3.93 -1.49 6.96
CA LYS A 58 4.95 -0.59 6.42
C LYS A 58 5.92 -0.16 7.51
N ASP A 59 7.21 -0.19 7.20
CA ASP A 59 8.24 0.40 8.03
C ASP A 59 8.43 1.87 7.64
N ILE A 60 8.27 2.78 8.60
CA ILE A 60 8.18 4.22 8.31
C ILE A 60 9.09 4.97 9.27
N CYS A 61 10.03 5.74 8.73
CA CYS A 61 10.91 6.56 9.55
C CYS A 61 10.15 7.76 10.16
N PRO A 62 10.63 8.33 11.29
CA PRO A 62 9.93 9.41 12.01
C PRO A 62 9.58 10.63 11.16
N GLU A 63 10.39 10.94 10.15
CA GLU A 63 10.13 12.02 9.19
C GLU A 63 8.84 11.75 8.40
N TYR A 64 8.71 10.56 7.80
CA TYR A 64 7.54 10.19 7.02
C TYR A 64 6.31 9.89 7.88
N GLN A 65 6.49 9.44 9.12
CA GLN A 65 5.38 9.32 10.08
C GLN A 65 4.71 10.69 10.31
N LYS A 66 5.49 11.77 10.47
CA LYS A 66 4.94 13.13 10.60
C LYS A 66 4.18 13.56 9.34
N ASN A 67 4.70 13.24 8.16
CA ASN A 67 4.05 13.56 6.89
C ASN A 67 2.71 12.83 6.74
N ILE A 68 2.63 11.56 7.12
CA ILE A 68 1.38 10.77 7.09
C ILE A 68 0.35 11.33 8.06
N VAL A 69 0.77 11.72 9.27
CA VAL A 69 -0.13 12.36 10.24
C VAL A 69 -0.64 13.71 9.70
N ALA A 70 0.24 14.52 9.10
CA ALA A 70 -0.14 15.78 8.50
C ALA A 70 -1.17 15.58 7.37
N LEU A 71 -0.92 14.64 6.46
CA LEU A 71 -1.85 14.29 5.39
C LEU A 71 -3.19 13.76 5.93
N SER A 72 -3.15 12.85 6.91
CA SER A 72 -4.36 12.28 7.53
C SER A 72 -5.22 13.34 8.23
N GLY A 73 -4.60 14.38 8.80
CA GLY A 73 -5.30 15.53 9.37
C GLY A 73 -5.89 16.48 8.33
N LEU A 74 -5.35 16.49 7.10
CA LEU A 74 -5.89 17.26 5.98
C LEU A 74 -7.09 16.55 5.33
N VAL A 75 -7.06 15.22 5.20
CA VAL A 75 -8.14 14.42 4.57
C VAL A 75 -9.56 14.81 5.05
N PRO A 76 -9.89 14.91 6.35
CA PRO A 76 -11.23 15.27 6.79
C PRO A 76 -11.61 16.73 6.51
N ARG A 77 -10.66 17.57 6.10
CA ARG A 77 -10.87 19.00 5.77
C ARG A 77 -10.95 19.25 4.27
N VAL A 78 -10.70 18.23 3.45
CA VAL A 78 -10.87 18.32 2.00
C VAL A 78 -12.26 17.79 1.66
N SER A 79 -13.15 18.69 1.21
CA SER A 79 -14.35 18.26 0.48
C SER A 79 -13.88 17.72 -0.85
N LEU A 80 -13.93 16.40 -1.01
CA LEU A 80 -13.60 15.73 -2.26
C LEU A 80 -14.88 15.62 -3.08
N ASP A 81 -15.17 16.68 -3.82
CA ASP A 81 -16.31 16.75 -4.71
C ASP A 81 -15.98 15.87 -5.92
N GLY A 82 -16.39 14.60 -5.87
CA GLY A 82 -16.50 13.69 -7.03
C GLY A 82 -15.25 13.44 -7.87
N SER A 83 -14.06 13.86 -7.42
CA SER A 83 -12.81 13.67 -8.16
C SER A 83 -12.09 12.43 -7.62
N ASP A 84 -11.91 11.49 -8.54
CA ASP A 84 -11.36 10.16 -8.36
C ASP A 84 -9.97 10.24 -7.69
N PHE A 85 -9.80 9.56 -6.54
CA PHE A 85 -8.54 9.50 -5.78
C PHE A 85 -7.36 9.03 -6.65
N SER A 86 -7.67 8.34 -7.75
CA SER A 86 -6.75 7.86 -8.80
C SER A 86 -5.97 8.97 -9.51
N THR A 87 -6.42 10.23 -9.44
CA THR A 87 -5.77 11.38 -10.09
C THR A 87 -5.01 12.29 -9.12
N MET A 88 -5.13 12.05 -7.80
CA MET A 88 -4.46 12.86 -6.79
C MET A 88 -2.97 12.52 -6.73
N THR A 89 -2.19 13.22 -7.55
CA THR A 89 -0.72 13.18 -7.47
C THR A 89 -0.27 14.14 -6.38
N ILE A 90 0.13 13.61 -5.23
CA ILE A 90 0.82 14.38 -4.19
C ILE A 90 2.31 14.30 -4.50
N THR A 91 2.85 15.33 -5.15
CA THR A 91 4.29 15.51 -5.38
C THR A 91 4.95 16.16 -4.16
N PHE A 92 6.09 15.61 -3.73
CA PHE A 92 7.00 16.15 -2.70
C PHE A 92 8.24 16.76 -3.35
#